data_AF-A0A3E2VCA8-F1
#
_entry.id   AF-A0A3E2VCA8-F1
#
_cell.length_a   1.000
_cell.length_b   1.000
_cell.length_c   1.000
_cell.angle_alpha   90.00
_cell.angle_beta   90.00
_cell.angle_gamma   90.00
#
_symmetry.space_group_name_H-M   'P 1'
#
loop_
_entity.id
_entity.type
_entity.pdbx_description
1 polymer ?
#
loop_
_entity_poly.entity_id
_entity_poly.type
_entity_poly.pdbx_seq_one_letter_code
_entity_poly.pdbx_strand_id
1 'polypeptide(L)' 'MAKRYVQQEMAILQANPNVKAVRENRHTLTYEFRLKLWQQWKNGESLKNVFTENNFDLKMIGNNIHI' A
#
# COMPACT_ATOMS: atom_id res chain seq x y z
N MET A 1 12.32 -7.46 11.82
CA MET A 1 13.09 -7.02 10.64
C MET A 1 12.21 -6.15 9.77
N ALA A 2 12.73 -5.09 9.17
CA ALA A 2 11.98 -4.29 8.20
C ALA A 2 11.74 -5.12 6.92
N LYS A 3 10.56 -4.99 6.31
CA LYS A 3 10.24 -5.64 5.03
C LYS A 3 11.26 -5.20 3.98
N ARG A 4 11.79 -6.17 3.24
CA ARG A 4 12.54 -5.93 2.00
C ARG A 4 11.77 -6.55 0.85
N TYR A 5 11.48 -5.76 -0.16
CA TYR A 5 10.79 -6.19 -1.37
C TYR A 5 11.79 -6.85 -2.31
N VAL A 6 11.45 -8.03 -2.82
CA VAL A 6 12.18 -8.63 -3.94
C VAL A 6 11.77 -7.96 -5.25
N GLN A 7 12.57 -8.11 -6.31
CA GLN A 7 12.31 -7.46 -7.60
C GLN A 7 10.89 -7.72 -8.14
N GLN A 8 10.37 -8.94 -7.97
CA GLN A 8 9.01 -9.28 -8.39
C GLN A 8 7.94 -8.48 -7.63
N GLU A 9 8.08 -8.36 -6.30
CA GLU A 9 7.17 -7.55 -5.47
C GLU A 9 7.25 -6.06 -5.83
N MET A 10 8.46 -5.58 -6.12
CA MET A 10 8.66 -4.20 -6.55
C MET A 10 7.98 -3.93 -7.90
N ALA A 11 8.07 -4.86 -8.85
CA ALA A 11 7.41 -4.74 -10.15
C ALA A 11 5.88 -4.72 -10.03
N ILE A 12 5.31 -5.60 -9.19
CA ILE A 12 3.87 -5.64 -8.91
C ILE A 12 3.42 -4.31 -8.29
N LEU A 13 4.13 -3.81 -7.28
CA LEU A 13 3.80 -2.54 -6.65
C LEU A 13 3.92 -1.36 -7.61
N GLN A 14 4.97 -1.34 -8.44
CA GLN A 14 5.21 -0.26 -9.40
C GLN A 14 4.17 -0.21 -10.52
N ALA A 15 3.53 -1.34 -10.83
CA ALA A 15 2.43 -1.42 -11.78
C ALA A 15 1.08 -0.91 -11.21
N ASN A 16 0.96 -0.75 -9.88
CA ASN A 16 -0.27 -0.25 -9.27
C ASN A 16 -0.36 1.27 -9.43
N PRO A 17 -1.47 1.82 -9.99
CA PRO A 17 -1.61 3.26 -10.24
C PRO A 17 -1.62 4.11 -8.96
N ASN A 18 -1.85 3.49 -7.80
CA ASN A 18 -1.85 4.15 -6.50
C ASN A 18 -0.46 4.21 -5.85
N VAL A 19 0.56 3.65 -6.51
CA VAL A 19 1.96 3.67 -6.06
C VAL A 19 2.76 4.68 -6.86
N LYS A 20 3.42 5.59 -6.17
CA LYS A 20 4.28 6.62 -6.76
C LYS A 20 5.69 6.09 -7.04
N ALA A 21 6.28 5.38 -6.07
CA ALA A 21 7.63 4.83 -6.21
C ALA A 21 7.84 3.67 -5.24
N VAL A 22 8.65 2.71 -5.66
CA VAL A 22 9.07 1.57 -4.86
C VAL A 22 10.59 1.51 -4.73
N ARG A 23 11.06 1.22 -3.52
CA ARG A 23 12.46 0.92 -3.20
C ARG A 23 12.50 -0.39 -2.42
N GLU A 24 13.68 -1.00 -2.33
CA GLU A 24 13.86 -2.29 -1.64
C GLU A 24 13.25 -2.31 -0.23
N ASN A 25 13.30 -1.22 0.53
CA ASN A 25 12.83 -1.17 1.91
C ASN A 25 11.53 -0.38 2.14
N ARG A 26 10.95 0.24 1.11
CA ARG A 26 9.75 1.09 1.25
C ARG A 26 9.05 1.31 -0.08
N HIS A 27 7.73 1.50 -0.03
CA HIS A 27 6.97 2.05 -1.13
C HIS A 27 6.33 3.38 -0.71
N THR A 28 6.00 4.21 -1.69
CA THR A 28 5.30 5.47 -1.47
C THR A 28 4.06 5.49 -2.33
N LEU A 29 2.94 5.85 -1.70
CA LEU A 29 1.65 5.98 -2.35
C LEU A 29 1.52 7.34 -3.03
N THR A 30 0.65 7.43 -4.03
CA THR A 30 0.28 8.71 -4.64
C THR A 30 -0.38 9.64 -3.62
N TYR A 31 -0.47 10.93 -3.93
CA TYR A 31 -1.09 11.88 -3.00
C TYR A 31 -2.61 11.63 -2.90
N GLU A 32 -3.22 11.39 -4.04
CA GLU A 32 -4.63 11.10 -4.25
C GLU A 32 -5.05 9.86 -3.46
N PHE A 33 -4.25 8.79 -3.53
CA PHE A 33 -4.55 7.58 -2.78
C PHE A 33 -4.39 7.76 -1.27
N ARG A 34 -3.41 8.56 -0.82
CA ARG A 34 -3.29 8.92 0.62
C ARG A 34 -4.49 9.73 1.12
N LEU A 35 -5.01 10.65 0.30
CA LEU A 35 -6.25 11.37 0.64
C LEU A 35 -7.45 10.42 0.74
N LYS A 36 -7.60 9.50 -0.22
CA LYS A 36 -8.65 8.47 -0.18
C LYS A 36 -8.55 7.63 1.10
N LEU A 37 -7.36 7.15 1.46
CA LEU A 37 -7.14 6.39 2.70
C LEU A 37 -7.54 7.22 3.93
N TRP A 38 -7.12 8.49 4.00
CA TRP A 38 -7.47 9.35 5.13
C TRP A 38 -8.98 9.59 5.27
N GLN A 39 -9.67 9.82 4.15
CA GLN A 39 -11.13 9.99 4.14
C GLN A 39 -11.84 8.72 4.61
N GLN A 40 -11.44 7.55 4.12
CA GLN A 40 -12.06 6.28 4.48
C GLN A 40 -11.79 5.90 5.94
N TRP A 41 -10.58 6.13 6.44
CA TRP A 41 -10.28 5.96 7.85
C TRP A 41 -11.14 6.89 8.73
N LYS A 42 -11.32 8.15 8.33
CA LYS A 42 -12.18 9.11 9.04
C LYS A 42 -13.65 8.67 9.05
N ASN A 43 -14.10 7.97 8.01
CA ASN A 43 -15.45 7.40 7.92
C ASN A 43 -15.60 6.08 8.70
N GLY A 44 -14.55 5.59 9.37
CA GLY A 44 -14.57 4.35 10.14
C GLY A 44 -14.35 3.09 9.28
N GLU A 45 -13.96 3.24 8.02
CA GLU A 45 -13.66 2.09 7.16
C GLU A 45 -12.29 1.49 7.48
N SER A 46 -12.20 0.18 7.30
CA SER A 46 -10.94 -0.54 7.42
C SER A 46 -10.05 -0.24 6.21
N LEU A 47 -8.86 0.36 6.43
CA LEU A 47 -7.93 0.59 5.32
C LEU A 47 -7.51 -0.73 4.65
N LYS A 48 -7.56 -1.87 5.35
CA LYS A 48 -7.31 -3.18 4.73
C LYS A 48 -8.25 -3.44 3.56
N ASN A 49 -9.53 -3.05 3.70
CA ASN A 49 -10.52 -3.17 2.62
C ASN A 49 -10.14 -2.23 1.47
N VAL A 50 -9.83 -0.96 1.78
CA VAL A 50 -9.42 0.02 0.77
C VAL A 50 -8.19 -0.45 -0.02
N PHE A 51 -7.17 -0.99 0.65
CA PHE A 51 -6.00 -1.57 -0.01
C PHE A 51 -6.38 -2.77 -0.90
N THR A 52 -7.23 -3.68 -0.40
CA THR A 52 -7.66 -4.88 -1.15
C THR A 52 -8.46 -4.51 -2.41
N GLU A 53 -9.41 -3.58 -2.28
CA GLU A 53 -10.20 -3.04 -3.40
C GLU A 53 -9.35 -2.32 -4.45
N ASN A 54 -8.17 -1.84 -4.05
CA ASN A 54 -7.23 -1.14 -4.92
C ASN A 54 -6.06 -2.04 -5.34
N ASN A 55 -6.28 -3.36 -5.35
CA ASN A 55 -5.36 -4.39 -5.84
C ASN A 55 -4.00 -4.43 -5.12
N PHE A 56 -3.99 -4.17 -3.81
CA PHE A 56 -2.81 -4.42 -2.98
C PHE A 56 -2.89 -5.79 -2.34
N ASP A 57 -1.81 -6.57 -2.46
CA ASP A 57 -1.62 -7.75 -1.63
C ASP A 57 -1.14 -7.32 -0.24
N LEU A 58 -2.03 -7.45 0.74
CA LEU A 58 -1.77 -7.11 2.15
C LEU A 58 -0.62 -7.93 2.75
N LYS A 59 -0.41 -9.17 2.31
CA LYS A 59 0.71 -10.00 2.78
C LYS A 59 2.03 -9.46 2.23
N MET A 60 2.01 -8.95 0.99
CA MET A 60 3.17 -8.34 0.35
C MET A 60 3.57 -7.02 1.01
N ILE A 61 2.62 -6.11 1.24
CA ILE A 61 2.92 -4.79 1.84
C ILE A 61 3.11 -4.83 3.37
N GLY A 62 2.68 -5.92 4.02
CA GLY A 62 3.07 -6.29 5.38
C GLY A 62 1.89 -6.56 6.32
N ASN A 63 2.08 -7.52 7.23
CA ASN A 63 1.14 -7.85 8.33
C ASN A 63 1.10 -6.81 9.47
N ASN A 64 1.99 -5.79 9.45
CA ASN A 64 2.08 -4.74 10.46
C ASN A 64 1.47 -3.41 9.98
N ILE A 65 0.33 -3.48 9.30
CA ILE A 65 -0.53 -2.29 9.18
C ILE A 65 -1.21 -2.09 10.55
N HIS A 66 -0.43 -1.61 11.53
CA HIS A 66 -0.98 -0.95 12.71
C HIS A 66 -1.44 0.43 12.23
N ILE A 67 -2.75 0.55 12.03
CA ILE A 67 -3.46 1.81 11.84
C ILE A 67 -3.99 2.19 13.21
#